data_AF-A0A0M0WW07-F1
#
_entry.id   AF-A0A0M0WW07-F1
#
_cell.length_a   1.000
_cell.length_b   1.000
_cell.length_c   1.000
_cell.angle_alpha   90.00
_cell.angle_beta   90.00
_cell.angle_gamma   90.00
#
_symmetry.space_group_name_H-M   'P 1'
#
loop_
_entity.id
_entity.type
_entity.pdbx_description
1 polymer ?
#
loop_
_entity_poly.entity_id
_entity_poly.type
_entity_poly.pdbx_seq_one_letter_code
_entity_poly.pdbx_strand_id
1 'polypeptide(L)' 'MANFGNQHSEEALTIIENFIPKIKHCLHNTDYQEREDLEQEIKLKIIEKLATVEFQDAPSFWDYFY' A
#
# COMPACT_ATOMS: atom_id res chain seq x y z
N MET A 1 6.82 -9.11 27.30
CA MET A 1 6.69 -9.75 25.97
C MET A 1 6.22 -8.67 25.00
N ALA A 2 7.10 -8.19 24.12
CA ALA A 2 6.70 -7.25 23.09
C ALA A 2 5.89 -8.01 22.03
N ASN A 3 4.70 -7.49 21.71
CA ASN A 3 3.75 -8.08 20.80
C ASN A 3 4.16 -7.75 19.35
N PHE A 4 5.24 -8.37 18.88
CA PHE A 4 5.81 -8.14 17.54
C PHE A 4 4.87 -8.56 16.39
N GLY A 5 3.76 -9.24 16.66
CA GLY A 5 2.76 -9.65 15.67
C GLY A 5 1.76 -8.57 15.23
N ASN A 6 1.68 -7.43 15.93
CA ASN A 6 0.65 -6.41 15.69
C ASN A 6 1.14 -5.17 14.91
N GLN A 7 2.45 -4.93 14.86
CA GLN A 7 2.99 -3.67 14.35
C GLN A 7 3.01 -3.60 12.81
N HIS A 8 3.35 -4.70 12.15
CA HIS A 8 3.31 -4.79 10.68
C HIS A 8 1.89 -4.69 10.10
N SER A 9 0.87 -5.15 10.84
CA SER A 9 -0.53 -5.03 10.41
C SER A 9 -1.05 -3.60 10.47
N GLU A 10 -0.69 -2.85 11.51
CA GLU A 10 -1.12 -1.45 11.67
C GLU A 10 -0.49 -0.52 10.62
N GLU A 11 0.78 -0.74 10.28
CA GLU A 11 1.47 0.00 9.22
C GLU A 11 0.86 -0.28 7.84
N ALA A 12 0.60 -1.56 7.53
CA ALA A 12 -0.04 -1.94 6.27
C ALA A 12 -1.45 -1.36 6.11
N LEU A 13 -2.24 -1.36 7.19
CA LEU A 13 -3.57 -0.74 7.21
C LEU A 13 -3.48 0.77 6.96
N THR A 14 -2.57 1.46 7.64
CA THR A 14 -2.34 2.90 7.45
C THR A 14 -1.99 3.23 6.01
N ILE A 15 -1.11 2.44 5.40
CA ILE A 15 -0.74 2.61 3.99
C ILE A 15 -1.95 2.41 3.09
N ILE A 16 -2.72 1.32 3.28
CA ILE A 16 -3.92 1.06 2.49
C ILE A 16 -4.92 2.22 2.60
N GLU A 17 -5.18 2.72 3.81
CA GLU A 17 -6.07 3.86 4.05
C GLU A 17 -5.62 5.12 3.30
N ASN A 18 -4.31 5.41 3.30
CA ASN A 18 -3.74 6.51 2.53
C ASN A 18 -3.92 6.35 1.01
N PHE A 19 -3.95 5.10 0.51
CA PHE A 19 -4.15 4.81 -0.90
C PHE A 19 -5.64 4.73 -1.32
N ILE A 20 -6.60 4.60 -0.39
CA ILE A 20 -8.05 4.51 -0.70
C ILE A 20 -8.52 5.61 -1.67
N PRO A 21 -8.20 6.90 -1.46
CA PRO A 21 -8.66 7.95 -2.37
C PRO A 21 -8.19 7.73 -3.81
N LYS A 22 -6.94 7.27 -3.98
CA LYS A 22 -6.35 6.99 -5.29
C LYS A 22 -6.97 5.74 -5.92
N ILE A 23 -7.18 4.68 -5.14
CA ILE A 23 -7.81 3.44 -5.60
C ILE A 23 -9.22 3.75 -6.14
N LYS A 24 -10.04 4.44 -5.34
CA LYS A 24 -11.41 4.81 -5.73
C LYS A 24 -11.44 5.72 -6.96
N HIS A 25 -10.50 6.64 -7.08
CA HIS A 25 -10.37 7.49 -8.26
C HIS A 25 -10.04 6.68 -9.52
N CYS A 26 -9.11 5.72 -9.44
CA CYS A 26 -8.76 4.86 -10.57
C CYS A 26 -9.91 3.94 -10.99
N LEU A 27 -10.64 3.38 -10.03
CA LEU A 27 -11.79 2.49 -10.26
C LEU A 27 -13.07 3.22 -10.69
N HIS A 28 -13.08 4.56 -10.66
CA HIS A 28 -14.23 5.32 -11.12
C HIS A 28 -14.56 5.08 -12.60
N ASN A 29 -13.55 4.73 -13.40
CA ASN A 29 -13.69 4.47 -14.84
C ASN A 29 -13.92 2.98 -15.18
N THR A 30 -14.00 2.09 -14.18
CA THR A 30 -14.30 0.67 -14.39
C THR A 30 -15.78 0.38 -14.19
N ASP A 31 -16.23 -0.78 -14.65
CA ASP A 31 -17.62 -1.22 -14.51
C ASP A 31 -17.99 -1.34 -13.04
N TYR A 32 -19.17 -0.81 -12.67
CA TYR A 32 -19.61 -0.73 -11.28
C TYR A 32 -19.58 -2.09 -10.56
N GLN A 33 -19.93 -3.16 -11.29
CA GLN A 33 -19.97 -4.53 -10.78
C GLN A 33 -18.57 -5.07 -10.42
N GLU A 34 -17.52 -4.57 -11.08
CA GLU A 34 -16.15 -5.03 -10.87
C GLU A 34 -15.38 -4.18 -9.84
N ARG A 35 -15.91 -3.00 -9.47
CA ARG A 35 -15.19 -2.04 -8.60
C ARG A 35 -14.85 -2.59 -7.23
N GLU A 36 -15.77 -3.32 -6.61
CA GLU A 36 -15.54 -3.87 -5.27
C GLU A 36 -14.44 -4.95 -5.30
N ASP A 37 -14.54 -5.88 -6.24
CA ASP A 37 -13.57 -6.97 -6.42
C ASP A 37 -12.18 -6.40 -6.76
N LEU A 38 -12.10 -5.45 -7.70
CA LEU A 38 -10.84 -4.80 -8.07
C LEU A 38 -10.25 -3.98 -6.91
N GLU A 39 -11.09 -3.31 -6.09
CA GLU A 39 -10.62 -2.61 -4.89
C GLU A 39 -9.96 -3.59 -3.91
N GLN A 40 -10.58 -4.75 -3.67
CA GLN A 40 -10.01 -5.77 -2.79
C GLN A 40 -8.74 -6.37 -3.36
N GLU A 41 -8.68 -6.66 -4.66
CA GLU A 41 -7.48 -7.18 -5.31
C GLU A 41 -6.30 -6.20 -5.17
N ILE A 42 -6.53 -4.89 -5.37
CA ILE A 42 -5.50 -3.87 -5.21
C ILE A 42 -4.99 -3.82 -3.77
N LYS A 43 -5.88 -3.86 -2.78
CA LYS A 43 -5.49 -3.89 -1.35
C LYS A 43 -4.64 -5.11 -1.03
N LEU A 44 -5.02 -6.28 -1.54
CA LEU A 44 -4.26 -7.52 -1.34
C LEU A 44 -2.85 -7.41 -1.93
N LYS A 45 -2.72 -6.90 -3.16
CA LYS A 45 -1.42 -6.70 -3.81
C LYS A 45 -0.53 -5.70 -3.07
N ILE A 46 -1.11 -4.65 -2.46
CA ILE A 46 -0.36 -3.72 -1.60
C ILE A 46 0.21 -4.48 -0.41
N ILE A 47 -0.60 -5.26 0.32
CA ILE A 47 -0.14 -6.04 1.48
C ILE A 47 0.97 -7.03 1.07
N GLU A 48 0.78 -7.76 -0.02
CA GLU A 48 1.78 -8.70 -0.53
C GLU A 48 3.10 -8.01 -0.85
N LYS A 49 3.07 -6.81 -1.43
CA LYS A 49 4.28 -6.04 -1.75
C LYS A 49 4.92 -5.45 -0.52
N LEU A 50 4.15 -4.96 0.44
CA LEU A 50 4.70 -4.53 1.72
C LEU A 50 5.41 -5.67 2.46
N ALA A 51 4.92 -6.91 2.33
CA ALA A 51 5.52 -8.08 2.96
C ALA A 51 6.74 -8.65 2.21
N THR A 52 6.90 -8.36 0.92
CA THR A 52 7.92 -9.00 0.06
C THR A 52 8.98 -8.06 -0.50
N VAL A 53 8.71 -6.75 -0.53
CA VAL A 53 9.61 -5.74 -1.07
C VAL A 53 10.48 -5.20 0.06
N GLU A 54 11.79 -5.36 -0.07
CA GLU A 54 12.74 -4.55 0.69
C GLU A 54 12.75 -3.15 0.05
N PHE A 55 12.05 -2.21 0.69
CA PHE A 55 12.08 -0.82 0.27
C PHE A 55 13.49 -0.29 0.51
N GLN A 56 14.15 0.11 -0.57
CA GLN A 56 15.38 0.89 -0.46
C GLN A 56 15.02 2.27 0.07
N ASP A 57 15.88 2.82 0.92
CA ASP A 57 15.72 4.18 1.38
C ASP A 57 15.64 5.11 0.18
N ALA A 58 14.66 6.01 0.21
CA ALA A 58 14.53 7.02 -0.83
C ALA A 58 15.84 7.84 -0.84
N PRO A 59 16.44 8.06 -2.02
CA PRO A 59 17.68 8.81 -2.10
C PRO A 59 17.47 10.19 -1.49
N SER A 60 18.33 10.53 -0.53
CA SER A 60 18.40 11.85 0.07
C SER A 60 18.76 12.87 -1.00
N PHE A 61 18.34 14.12 -0.80
CA PHE A 61 18.80 15.23 -1.63
C PHE A 61 20.34 15.25 -1.75
N TRP A 62 21.05 14.87 -0.69
CA TRP A 62 22.50 14.84 -0.64
C TRP A 62 23.15 13.66 -1.39
N ASP A 63 22.42 12.56 -1.60
CA ASP A 63 22.91 11.38 -2.33
C ASP A 63 23.07 11.66 -3.83
N TYR A 64 22.54 12.79 -4.32
CA TYR A 64 22.71 13.26 -5.69
C TYR A 64 23.94 14.14 -5.90
N PHE A 65 24.58 14.63 -4.82
CA PHE A 65 25.68 15.59 -4.91
C PHE A 65 27.06 15.00 -4.54
N TYR A 66 27.11 13.80 -3.98
CA TYR A 66 28.34 13.07 -3.62
C TYR A 66 28.39 11.73 -4.35
#